data_AF-A0A4Y2T3K3-F1
#
_entry.id   AF-A0A4Y2T3K3-F1
#
_cell.length_a   1.000
_cell.length_b   1.000
_cell.length_c   1.000
_cell.angle_alpha   90.00
_cell.angle_beta   90.00
_cell.angle_gamma   90.00
#
_symmetry.space_group_name_H-M   'P 1'
#
loop_
_entity.id
_entity.type
_entity.pdbx_description
1 polymer ?
#
loop_
_entity_poly.entity_id
_entity_poly.type
_entity_poly.pdbx_seq_one_letter_code
_entity_poly.pdbx_strand_id
1 'polypeptide(L)'
;MEQLDLWSKKAKVSFAHEKTKLIPFGKKGWYKHPSYCSFAGKFIKLERNLKMLGVILDDRLNDLPHIEYIGGKMLRILNRLTIAKHRRGLSGKVLQVLYK
;
A
#
# COMPACT_ATOMS: atom_id res chain seq x y z
N MET A 1 -1.20 10.23 23.88
CA MET A 1 -1.94 9.23 23.06
C MET A 1 -3.46 9.33 23.22
N GLU A 2 -3.96 9.95 24.31
CA GLU A 2 -5.38 10.23 24.56
C GLU A 2 -6.09 10.99 23.43
N GLN A 3 -5.34 11.73 22.60
CA GLN A 3 -5.89 12.55 21.54
C GLN A 3 -6.67 11.75 20.47
N LEU A 4 -6.26 10.52 20.13
CA LEU A 4 -6.97 9.70 19.14
C LEU A 4 -8.28 9.15 19.71
N ASP A 5 -8.27 8.66 20.95
CA ASP A 5 -9.45 8.13 21.61
C ASP A 5 -10.49 9.23 21.92
N LEU A 6 -10.03 10.39 22.39
CA LEU A 6 -10.85 11.59 22.58
C LEU A 6 -11.45 12.08 21.26
N TRP A 7 -10.64 12.17 20.20
CA TRP A 7 -11.12 12.53 18.87
C TRP A 7 -12.16 11.54 18.36
N SER A 8 -11.93 10.24 18.54
CA SER A 8 -12.84 9.17 18.11
C SER A 8 -14.19 9.26 18.80
N LYS A 9 -14.19 9.51 20.13
CA LYS A 9 -15.41 9.73 20.93
C LYS A 9 -16.17 10.96 20.46
N LYS A 10 -15.47 12.08 20.22
CA LYS A 10 -16.07 13.31 19.69
C LYS A 10 -16.68 13.12 18.31
N ALA A 11 -15.98 12.39 17.43
CA ALA A 11 -16.41 12.09 16.07
C ALA A 11 -17.48 10.99 16.01
N LYS A 12 -17.74 10.29 17.12
CA LYS A 12 -18.61 9.11 17.20
C LYS A 12 -18.22 8.02 16.18
N VAL A 13 -16.92 7.86 15.95
CA VAL A 13 -16.36 6.85 15.04
C VAL A 13 -15.73 5.74 15.87
N SER A 14 -15.72 4.52 15.32
CA SER A 14 -14.96 3.39 15.85
C SER A 14 -14.09 2.79 14.74
N PHE A 15 -12.91 2.29 15.12
CA PHE A 15 -11.97 1.69 14.19
C PHE A 15 -11.97 0.17 14.33
N ALA A 16 -12.11 -0.54 13.21
CA ALA A 16 -11.98 -1.99 13.17
C ALA A 16 -10.49 -2.37 13.30
N HIS A 17 -10.09 -2.83 14.48
CA HIS A 17 -8.71 -3.06 14.84
C HIS A 17 -7.90 -3.88 13.82
N GLU A 18 -8.50 -4.93 13.27
CA GLU A 18 -7.86 -5.83 12.30
C GLU A 18 -7.58 -5.17 10.94
N LYS A 19 -8.35 -4.14 10.59
CA LYS A 19 -8.24 -3.41 9.31
C LYS A 19 -7.45 -2.11 9.46
N THR A 20 -7.30 -1.62 10.68
CA THR A 20 -6.61 -0.35 10.96
C THR A 20 -5.11 -0.55 11.02
N LYS A 21 -4.39 0.23 10.22
CA LYS A 21 -2.94 0.28 10.19
C LYS A 21 -2.48 1.71 10.44
N LEU A 22 -1.34 1.88 11.09
CA LEU A 22 -0.72 3.16 11.38
C LEU A 22 0.50 3.38 10.49
N ILE A 23 0.57 4.53 9.82
CA ILE A 23 1.79 5.02 9.18
C ILE A 23 2.19 6.33 9.88
N PRO A 24 3.41 6.43 10.43
CA PRO A 24 3.88 7.63 11.10
C PRO A 24 4.51 8.60 10.09
N PHE A 25 4.02 9.84 10.05
CA PHE A 25 4.64 10.92 9.29
C PHE A 25 5.34 11.89 10.24
N GLY A 26 6.63 12.14 10.02
CA GLY A 26 7.43 13.05 10.84
C GLY A 26 7.60 14.41 10.20
N LYS A 27 7.38 15.48 10.98
CA LYS A 27 7.53 16.88 10.52
C LYS A 27 8.96 17.20 10.04
N LYS A 28 9.98 16.53 10.59
CA LYS A 28 11.40 16.69 10.24
C LYS A 28 11.98 15.46 9.53
N GLY A 29 11.14 14.67 8.87
CA GLY A 29 11.56 13.49 8.13
C GLY A 29 11.25 12.18 8.84
N TRP A 30 11.99 11.14 8.43
CA TRP A 30 11.68 9.75 8.73
C TRP A 30 11.99 9.35 10.18
N TYR A 31 11.02 8.73 10.85
CA TYR A 31 11.23 8.11 12.16
C TYR A 31 11.81 6.70 12.00
N LYS A 32 13.07 6.51 12.40
CA LYS A 32 13.67 5.17 12.50
C LYS A 32 12.89 4.29 13.50
N HIS A 33 12.54 4.85 14.66
CA HIS A 33 11.77 4.19 15.71
C HIS A 33 10.52 5.00 16.05
N PRO A 34 9.43 4.84 15.29
CA PRO A 34 8.18 5.53 15.58
C PRO A 34 7.55 4.99 16.87
N SER A 35 6.95 5.88 17.65
CA SER A 35 6.26 5.52 18.89
C SER A 35 5.04 4.64 18.60
N TYR A 36 4.79 3.67 19.49
CA TYR A 36 3.60 2.83 19.43
C TYR A 36 2.33 3.66 19.62
N CYS A 37 1.27 3.31 18.88
CA CYS A 37 -0.07 3.87 19.07
C CYS A 37 -1.02 2.78 19.56
N SER A 38 -1.82 3.10 20.57
CA SER A 38 -2.90 2.24 21.05
C SER A 38 -4.23 2.97 20.93
N PHE A 39 -5.28 2.19 20.65
CA PHE A 39 -6.66 2.65 20.56
C PHE A 39 -7.56 1.63 21.27
N ALA A 40 -8.45 2.12 22.15
CA ALA A 40 -9.33 1.27 22.97
C ALA A 40 -8.59 0.10 23.67
N GLY A 41 -7.39 0.37 24.22
CA GLY A 41 -6.57 -0.62 24.92
C GLY A 41 -5.84 -1.64 24.03
N LYS A 42 -5.94 -1.55 22.69
CA LYS A 42 -5.24 -2.43 21.75
C LYS A 42 -4.20 -1.66 20.92
N PHE A 43 -3.05 -2.27 20.65
CA PHE A 43 -1.98 -1.66 19.85
C PHE A 43 -2.28 -1.72 18.35
N ILE A 44 -2.29 -0.56 17.68
CA ILE A 44 -2.49 -0.51 16.24
C ILE A 44 -1.21 -0.98 15.54
N LYS A 45 -1.36 -1.86 14.54
CA LYS A 45 -0.23 -2.35 13.73
C LYS A 45 0.42 -1.20 12.98
N LEU A 46 1.72 -1.03 13.18
CA LEU A 46 2.55 -0.11 12.43
C LEU A 46 2.92 -0.73 11.07
N GLU A 47 2.67 0.00 9.98
CA GLU A 47 3.19 -0.36 8.66
C GLU A 47 3.97 0.82 8.06
N ARG A 48 4.93 0.49 7.20
CA ARG A 48 5.77 1.48 6.50
C ARG A 48 5.18 1.87 5.15
N ASN A 49 4.41 0.96 4.54
CA ASN A 49 3.79 1.16 3.24
C ASN A 49 2.30 0.81 3.31
N LEU A 50 1.43 1.61 2.70
CA LEU A 50 0.00 1.33 2.58
C LEU A 50 -0.49 1.67 1.19
N LYS A 51 -1.27 0.77 0.60
CA LYS A 51 -1.89 0.99 -0.69
C LYS A 51 -3.28 1.60 -0.50
N MET A 52 -3.48 2.81 -1.02
CA MET A 52 -4.76 3.51 -0.99
C MET A 52 -5.13 3.96 -2.42
N LEU A 53 -6.32 3.56 -2.89
CA LEU A 53 -6.84 3.92 -4.22
C LEU A 53 -5.87 3.65 -5.40
N GLY A 54 -4.99 2.64 -5.25
CA GLY A 54 -4.01 2.28 -6.28
C GLY A 54 -2.62 2.88 -6.09
N VAL A 55 -2.48 3.91 -5.26
CA VAL A 55 -1.20 4.54 -4.89
C VAL A 55 -0.61 3.83 -3.67
N ILE A 56 0.69 3.60 -3.67
CA ILE A 56 1.40 3.05 -2.51
C ILE A 56 2.05 4.23 -1.81
N LEU A 57 1.59 4.53 -0.60
CA LEU A 57 2.14 5.56 0.26
C LEU A 57 3.18 4.91 1.18
N ASP A 58 4.37 5.49 1.22
CA ASP A 58 5.44 5.10 2.13
C ASP A 58 5.59 6.12 3.27
N ASP A 59 6.15 5.69 4.39
CA ASP A 59 6.35 6.52 5.58
C ASP A 59 7.40 7.63 5.39
N ARG A 60 8.18 7.59 4.30
CA ARG A 60 9.11 8.65 3.91
C ARG A 60 8.52 9.59 2.85
N LEU A 61 7.35 9.29 2.29
CA LEU A 61 6.72 10.04 1.21
C LEU A 61 7.69 10.29 0.03
N ASN A 62 8.48 9.28 -0.33
CA ASN A 62 9.45 9.37 -1.41
C ASN A 62 9.00 8.66 -2.70
N ASP A 63 7.83 8.01 -2.67
CA ASP A 63 7.21 7.30 -3.79
C ASP A 63 8.04 6.14 -4.37
N LEU A 64 9.24 5.84 -3.83
CA LEU A 64 10.11 4.78 -4.35
C LEU A 64 9.41 3.41 -4.36
N PRO A 65 8.69 3.00 -3.29
CA PRO A 65 7.97 1.72 -3.31
C PRO A 65 6.85 1.70 -4.35
N HIS A 66 6.24 2.85 -4.64
CA HIS A 66 5.23 2.95 -5.68
C HIS A 66 5.85 2.82 -7.08
N ILE A 67 6.93 3.54 -7.35
CA ILE A 67 7.67 3.48 -8.62
C ILE A 67 8.16 2.06 -8.88
N GLU A 68 8.75 1.38 -7.89
CA GLU A 68 9.20 0.00 -8.00
C GLU A 68 8.04 -0.96 -8.31
N TYR A 69 6.91 -0.79 -7.62
CA TYR A 69 5.70 -1.58 -7.88
C TYR A 69 5.16 -1.39 -9.30
N ILE A 70 5.10 -0.14 -9.78
CA ILE A 70 4.63 0.17 -11.14
C ILE A 70 5.62 -0.34 -12.18
N GLY A 71 6.92 -0.13 -11.99
CA GLY A 71 7.98 -0.64 -12.86
C GLY A 71 7.92 -2.16 -13.00
N GLY A 72 7.80 -2.88 -11.88
CA GLY A 72 7.63 -4.33 -11.88
C GLY A 72 6.31 -4.80 -12.51
N LYS A 73 5.22 -4.03 -12.38
CA LYS A 73 3.96 -4.30 -13.10
C LYS A 73 4.13 -4.10 -14.61
N MET A 74 4.77 -3.01 -15.03
CA MET A 74 5.04 -2.69 -16.44
C MET A 74 5.91 -3.77 -17.08
N LEU A 75 6.99 -4.19 -16.42
CA LEU A 75 7.89 -5.23 -16.93
C LEU A 75 7.17 -6.57 -17.12
N ARG A 76 6.30 -6.96 -16.20
CA ARG A 76 5.48 -8.18 -16.34
C ARG A 76 4.54 -8.11 -17.54
N ILE A 77 3.89 -6.97 -17.76
CA ILE A 77 3.02 -6.76 -18.93
C ILE A 77 3.84 -6.80 -20.22
N LEU A 78 4.97 -6.09 -20.25
CA LEU A 78 5.86 -6.06 -21.41
C LEU A 78 6.37 -7.46 -21.75
N ASN A 79 6.80 -8.25 -20.76
CA ASN A 79 7.27 -9.62 -20.99
C ASN A 79 6.16 -10.51 -21.60
N ARG A 80 4.92 -10.39 -21.10
CA ARG A 80 3.77 -11.11 -21.67
C ARG A 80 3.51 -10.68 -23.12
N LEU A 81 3.55 -9.38 -23.41
CA LEU A 81 3.37 -8.82 -24.75
C LEU A 81 4.49 -9.23 -25.71
N THR A 82 5.75 -9.24 -25.27
CA THR A 82 6.90 -9.67 -26.06
C THR A 82 6.79 -11.14 -26.45
N ILE A 83 6.40 -12.02 -25.52
CA ILE A 83 6.15 -13.43 -25.82
C ILE A 83 5.01 -13.57 -26.84
N ALA A 84 3.90 -12.84 -26.64
CA ALA A 84 2.76 -12.84 -27.54
C ALA A 84 3.13 -12.38 -28.96
N LYS A 85 3.94 -11.31 -29.08
CA LYS A 85 4.44 -10.77 -30.35
C LYS A 85 5.23 -11.81 -31.14
N HIS A 86 6.14 -12.53 -30.48
CA HIS A 86 7.05 -13.47 -31.16
C HIS A 86 6.42 -14.84 -31.44
N ARG A 87 5.47 -15.32 -30.63
CA ARG A 87 4.89 -16.68 -30.76
C ARG A 87 3.64 -16.79 -31.65
N ARG A 88 3.41 -15.81 -32.55
CA ARG A 88 2.33 -15.76 -33.57
C ARG A 88 0.90 -15.60 -33.02
N GLY A 89 0.42 -14.35 -32.95
CA GLY A 89 -0.99 -13.98 -33.05
C GLY A 89 -1.93 -14.35 -31.89
N LEU A 90 -3.20 -13.93 -32.01
CA LEU A 90 -4.34 -14.11 -31.07
C LEU A 90 -4.73 -15.59 -30.87
N SER A 91 -3.82 -16.42 -30.37
CA SER A 91 -4.16 -17.75 -29.87
C SER A 91 -4.91 -17.61 -28.53
N GLY A 92 -5.94 -18.42 -28.30
CA GLY A 92 -6.69 -18.44 -27.04
C GLY A 92 -5.81 -18.63 -25.79
N LYS A 93 -4.67 -19.35 -25.94
CA LYS A 93 -3.65 -19.48 -24.88
C LYS A 93 -2.93 -18.15 -24.60
N VAL A 94 -2.66 -17.36 -25.64
CA VAL A 94 -2.01 -16.04 -25.51
C VAL A 94 -2.98 -15.04 -24.88
N LEU A 95 -4.26 -15.07 -25.25
CA LEU A 95 -5.31 -14.25 -24.61
C LEU A 95 -5.45 -14.55 -23.11
N GLN A 96 -5.39 -15.83 -22.70
CA GLN A 96 -5.39 -16.18 -21.28
C GLN A 96 -4.17 -15.63 -20.54
N VAL A 97 -3.00 -15.54 -21.16
CA VAL A 97 -1.79 -14.95 -20.55
C VAL A 97 -1.87 -13.43 -20.46
N LEU A 98 -2.55 -12.77 -21.41
CA LEU A 98 -2.71 -11.31 -21.43
C LEU A 98 -3.77 -10.80 -20.44
N TYR A 99 -4.88 -11.52 -20.28
CA TYR A 99 -6.06 -11.06 -19.52
C TYR A 99 -6.31 -11.78 -18.18
N LYS A 100 -5.51 -12.78 -17.79
CA LYS A 100 -5.46 -13.31 -16.42
C LYS A 100 -4.33 -12.70 -15.59
#